data_AF-A0A182MF36-F1
#
_entry.id   AF-A0A182MF36-F1
#
_cell.length_a   1.000
_cell.length_b   1.000
_cell.length_c   1.000
_cell.angle_alpha   90.00
_cell.angle_beta   90.00
_cell.angle_gamma   90.00
#
_symmetry.space_group_name_H-M   'P 1'
#
loop_
_entity.id
_entity.type
_entity.pdbx_description
1 polymer ?
#
loop_
_entity_poly.entity_id
_entity_poly.type
_entity_poly.pdbx_seq_one_letter_code
_entity_poly.pdbx_strand_id
1 'polypeptide(L)'
;MSQSKNIHFPECFSGALKQVAREQGFTEGIYRLESESGCNVGDGFAGDLVKVYIRETGRELVVLCKLLPENEMRKQQGLSLFYRESEAYVKILPLLLKFQQEKALPEVLPRFNNVPRCYYAKTTIEKMESVIIMEDLRMQAFRMWDKANPVDFEHARLLMITLGHLHAISFAMKDQQPEEFAQCREFTDPMTKMLALDPKKTFDKMTASMCRRAMDTLEKDETFRREKLEQLQDRCVQEITACVD
;
A
#
# COMPACT_ATOMS: atom_id res chain seq x y z
N MET A 1 -3.05 28.49 10.71
CA MET A 1 -1.65 28.38 11.18
C MET A 1 -1.47 26.98 11.75
N SER A 2 -0.91 26.06 10.97
CA SER A 2 -0.61 24.70 11.45
C SER A 2 0.59 24.78 12.38
N GLN A 3 0.44 24.37 13.63
CA GLN A 3 1.56 24.27 14.56
C GLN A 3 2.50 23.17 14.05
N SER A 4 3.73 23.54 13.69
CA SER A 4 4.82 22.59 13.44
C SER A 4 5.10 21.83 14.73
N LYS A 5 4.49 20.65 14.89
CA LYS A 5 4.90 19.73 15.95
C LYS A 5 6.26 19.18 15.54
N ASN A 6 7.28 19.39 16.38
CA ASN A 6 8.50 18.60 16.31
C ASN A 6 8.14 17.15 16.63
N ILE A 7 7.82 16.37 15.60
CA ILE A 7 7.63 14.92 15.73
C ILE A 7 9.01 14.34 16.00
N HIS A 8 9.25 13.88 17.23
CA HIS A 8 10.46 13.13 17.53
C HIS A 8 10.35 11.77 16.84
N PHE A 9 11.23 11.54 15.88
CA PHE A 9 11.22 10.30 15.13
C PHE A 9 11.91 9.17 15.88
N PRO A 10 11.47 7.91 15.70
CA PRO A 10 12.28 6.75 16.08
C PRO A 10 13.67 6.80 15.41
N GLU A 11 14.68 6.18 16.03
CA GLU A 11 16.05 6.17 15.48
C GLU A 11 16.12 5.49 14.10
N CYS A 12 15.42 4.35 13.94
CA CYS A 12 15.34 3.63 12.66
C CYS A 12 14.80 4.52 11.53
N PHE A 13 13.85 5.39 11.85
CA PHE A 13 13.28 6.35 10.91
C PHE A 13 14.25 7.48 10.56
N SER A 14 14.91 8.03 11.58
CA SER A 14 15.92 9.06 11.38
C SER A 14 17.07 8.55 10.50
N GLY A 15 17.53 7.32 10.73
CA GLY A 15 18.53 6.65 9.89
C GLY A 15 18.08 6.49 8.43
N ALA A 16 16.83 6.06 8.21
CA ALA A 16 16.26 5.90 6.87
C ALA A 16 16.17 7.25 6.12
N LEU A 17 15.70 8.32 6.77
CA LEU A 17 15.64 9.65 6.16
C LEU A 17 17.03 10.19 5.80
N LYS A 18 18.03 9.99 6.68
CA LYS A 18 19.43 10.37 6.38
C LYS A 18 19.96 9.62 5.16
N GLN A 19 19.66 8.32 5.05
CA GLN A 19 20.03 7.53 3.89
C GLN A 19 19.36 8.06 2.61
N VAL A 20 18.05 8.34 2.65
CA VAL A 20 17.32 8.92 1.51
C VAL A 20 17.91 10.28 1.13
N ALA A 21 18.16 11.16 2.10
CA ALA A 21 18.78 12.46 1.85
C ALA A 21 20.13 12.32 1.12
N ARG A 22 21.01 11.44 1.62
CA ARG A 22 22.32 11.15 1.00
C ARG A 22 22.17 10.60 -0.43
N GLU A 23 21.29 9.64 -0.64
CA GLU A 23 21.07 9.01 -1.97
C GLU A 23 20.45 9.98 -2.98
N GLN A 24 19.67 10.96 -2.52
CA GLN A 24 19.17 12.04 -3.35
C GLN A 24 20.16 13.20 -3.47
N GLY A 25 21.35 13.10 -2.88
CA GLY A 25 22.45 14.08 -3.00
C GLY A 25 22.29 15.32 -2.13
N PHE A 26 21.57 15.26 -1.02
CA PHE A 26 21.56 16.32 -0.01
C PHE A 26 22.83 16.26 0.85
N THR A 27 23.30 17.43 1.30
CA THR A 27 24.55 17.53 2.06
C THR A 27 24.34 17.36 3.57
N GLU A 28 24.99 16.36 4.17
CA GLU A 28 24.91 16.10 5.63
C GLU A 28 25.35 17.34 6.44
N GLY A 29 24.54 17.71 7.43
CA GLY A 29 24.74 18.91 8.25
C GLY A 29 24.22 20.22 7.63
N ILE A 30 23.80 20.22 6.36
CA ILE A 30 23.21 21.39 5.69
C ILE A 30 21.69 21.25 5.57
N TYR A 31 21.21 20.07 5.16
CA TYR A 31 19.76 19.89 5.02
C TYR A 31 19.06 19.87 6.39
N ARG A 32 17.80 20.29 6.38
CA ARG A 32 16.89 20.19 7.52
C ARG A 32 15.71 19.29 7.19
N LEU A 33 15.19 18.63 8.21
CA LEU A 33 14.01 17.79 8.14
C LEU A 33 12.87 18.53 8.84
N GLU A 34 11.76 18.70 8.13
CA GLU A 34 10.53 19.26 8.69
C GLU A 34 9.39 18.26 8.42
N SER A 35 8.41 18.18 9.32
CA SER A 35 7.34 17.19 9.19
C SER A 35 5.97 17.70 9.57
N GLU A 36 4.95 17.07 8.99
CA GLU A 36 3.55 17.28 9.29
C GLU A 36 2.75 15.98 9.15
N SER A 37 1.50 15.98 9.58
CA SER A 37 0.61 14.82 9.41
C SER A 37 0.54 14.43 7.93
N GLY A 38 0.79 13.15 7.63
CA GLY A 38 0.75 12.63 6.27
C GLY A 38 -0.66 12.37 5.77
N CYS A 39 -1.63 12.22 6.66
CA CYS A 39 -3.01 11.89 6.32
C CYS A 39 -4.03 12.58 7.23
N ASN A 40 -5.32 12.53 6.86
CA ASN A 40 -6.39 12.94 7.76
C ASN A 40 -6.69 11.83 8.77
N VAL A 41 -7.44 12.18 9.81
CA VAL A 41 -7.91 11.21 10.81
C VAL A 41 -8.80 10.18 10.10
N GLY A 42 -8.40 8.90 10.17
CA GLY A 42 -9.14 7.78 9.59
C GLY A 42 -8.59 7.24 8.26
N ASP A 43 -7.64 7.93 7.63
CA ASP A 43 -7.06 7.55 6.32
C ASP A 43 -5.97 6.47 6.45
N GLY A 44 -5.26 6.42 7.57
CA GLY A 44 -4.07 5.57 7.75
C GLY A 44 -4.33 4.06 7.83
N PHE A 45 -5.59 3.65 8.06
CA PHE A 45 -6.06 2.25 8.28
C PHE A 45 -5.11 1.35 9.09
N ALA A 46 -4.08 0.77 8.46
CA ALA A 46 -3.11 -0.13 9.07
C ALA A 46 -1.83 0.55 9.58
N GLY A 47 -1.59 1.83 9.28
CA GLY A 47 -0.35 2.54 9.57
C GLY A 47 -0.50 4.02 9.85
N ASP A 48 0.54 4.62 10.42
CA ASP A 48 0.65 6.07 10.58
C ASP A 48 1.41 6.66 9.38
N LEU A 49 0.90 7.77 8.85
CA LEU A 49 1.50 8.48 7.72
C LEU A 49 2.04 9.82 8.19
N VAL A 50 3.31 10.09 7.87
CA VAL A 50 3.98 11.36 8.15
C VAL A 50 4.51 11.93 6.84
N LYS A 51 4.21 13.19 6.55
CA LYS A 51 4.84 13.89 5.43
C LYS A 51 6.12 14.54 5.93
N VAL A 52 7.22 14.35 5.20
CA VAL A 52 8.53 14.91 5.55
C VAL A 52 9.06 15.73 4.38
N TYR A 53 9.59 16.90 4.71
CA TYR A 53 10.30 17.79 3.81
C TYR A 53 11.80 17.70 4.12
N ILE A 54 12.59 17.29 3.13
CA ILE A 54 14.05 17.36 3.18
C ILE A 54 14.46 18.62 2.42
N ARG A 55 14.97 19.62 3.13
CA ARG A 55 15.21 20.97 2.60
C ARG A 55 16.67 21.36 2.71
N GLU A 56 17.24 21.81 1.60
CA GLU A 56 18.55 22.44 1.50
C GLU A 56 18.38 23.71 0.65
N THR A 57 19.30 24.67 0.75
CA THR A 57 19.18 25.93 -0.01
C THR A 57 19.01 25.66 -1.50
N GLY A 58 17.91 26.12 -2.09
CA GLY A 58 17.60 25.96 -3.51
C GLY A 58 17.01 24.61 -3.91
N ARG A 59 16.75 23.69 -2.96
CA ARG A 59 16.16 22.38 -3.26
C ARG A 59 15.29 21.81 -2.14
N GLU A 60 14.25 21.10 -2.53
CA GLU A 60 13.34 20.42 -1.62
C GLU A 60 13.00 19.03 -2.18
N LEU A 61 12.93 18.05 -1.29
CA LEU A 61 12.30 16.76 -1.55
C LEU A 61 11.18 16.53 -0.56
N VAL A 62 10.00 16.23 -1.08
CA VAL A 62 8.82 15.87 -0.29
C VAL A 62 8.61 14.36 -0.35
N VAL A 63 8.63 13.72 0.81
CA VAL A 63 8.37 12.28 0.93
C VAL A 63 7.21 12.01 1.87
N LEU A 64 6.50 10.93 1.59
CA LEU A 64 5.51 10.35 2.48
C LEU A 64 6.12 9.13 3.16
N CYS A 65 6.01 9.13 4.48
CA CYS A 65 6.58 8.10 5.34
C CYS A 65 5.45 7.30 5.99
N LYS A 66 5.47 5.99 5.82
CA LYS A 66 4.54 5.05 6.45
C LYS A 66 5.24 4.29 7.56
N LEU A 67 4.61 4.28 8.73
CA LEU A 67 5.12 3.73 9.97
C LEU A 67 4.11 2.77 10.58
N LEU A 68 4.62 1.82 11.35
CA LEU A 68 3.75 1.03 12.22
C LEU A 68 3.03 1.96 13.22
N PRO A 69 1.77 1.68 13.55
CA PRO A 69 1.04 2.46 14.55
C PRO A 69 1.74 2.47 15.91
N GLU A 70 1.62 3.57 16.66
CA GLU A 70 2.13 3.64 18.04
C GLU A 70 1.44 2.63 18.97
N ASN A 71 0.16 2.31 18.73
CA ASN A 71 -0.58 1.35 19.53
C ASN A 71 -0.06 -0.09 19.33
N GLU A 72 0.41 -0.72 20.41
CA GLU A 72 1.05 -2.05 20.37
C GLU A 72 0.18 -3.16 19.74
N MET A 73 -1.12 -3.19 20.03
CA MET A 73 -2.02 -4.19 19.44
C MET A 73 -2.12 -4.00 17.92
N ARG A 74 -2.27 -2.76 17.46
CA ARG A 74 -2.31 -2.45 16.02
C ARG A 74 -0.96 -2.66 15.35
N LYS A 75 0.14 -2.40 16.05
CA LYS A 75 1.51 -2.71 15.60
C LYS A 75 1.69 -4.20 15.35
N GLN A 76 1.27 -5.05 16.29
CA GLN A 76 1.29 -6.51 16.13
C GLN A 76 0.43 -6.99 14.97
N GLN A 77 -0.79 -6.46 14.83
CA GLN A 77 -1.70 -6.77 13.70
C GLN A 77 -1.12 -6.36 12.34
N GLY A 78 -0.42 -5.21 12.29
CA GLY A 78 0.08 -4.64 11.05
C GLY A 78 1.45 -5.18 10.59
N LEU A 79 2.27 -5.74 11.48
CA LEU A 79 3.67 -6.08 11.18
C LEU A 79 3.84 -6.97 9.95
N SER A 80 3.02 -8.01 9.80
CA SER A 80 3.07 -8.91 8.64
C SER A 80 2.69 -8.20 7.33
N LEU A 81 1.76 -7.24 7.38
CA LEU A 81 1.35 -6.44 6.24
C LEU A 81 2.45 -5.48 5.82
N PHE A 82 3.10 -4.82 6.78
CA PHE A 82 4.23 -3.92 6.52
C PHE A 82 5.44 -4.68 5.96
N TYR A 83 5.69 -5.89 6.47
CA TYR A 83 6.71 -6.78 5.91
C TYR A 83 6.40 -7.10 4.45
N ARG A 84 5.16 -7.51 4.14
CA ARG A 84 4.72 -7.77 2.76
C ARG A 84 4.87 -6.55 1.87
N GLU A 85 4.48 -5.37 2.34
CA GLU A 85 4.59 -4.13 1.58
C GLU A 85 6.05 -3.74 1.33
N SER A 86 6.93 -3.93 2.32
CA SER A 86 8.37 -3.70 2.16
C SER A 86 8.99 -4.63 1.12
N GLU A 87 8.66 -5.92 1.16
CA GLU A 87 9.10 -6.90 0.17
C GLU A 87 8.58 -6.57 -1.24
N ALA A 88 7.35 -6.07 -1.34
CA ALA A 88 6.79 -5.62 -2.61
C ALA A 88 7.63 -4.49 -3.23
N TYR A 89 7.99 -3.46 -2.44
CA TYR A 89 8.79 -2.34 -2.93
C TYR A 89 10.26 -2.68 -3.19
N VAL A 90 10.87 -3.56 -2.38
CA VAL A 90 12.32 -3.85 -2.47
C VAL A 90 12.62 -4.96 -3.49
N LYS A 91 11.72 -5.93 -3.67
CA LYS A 91 11.96 -7.11 -4.48
C LYS A 91 11.00 -7.23 -5.65
N ILE A 92 9.70 -7.29 -5.36
CA ILE A 92 8.69 -7.69 -6.35
C ILE A 92 8.52 -6.64 -7.45
N LEU A 93 8.28 -5.38 -7.08
CA LEU A 93 8.08 -4.30 -8.03
C LEU A 93 9.34 -4.05 -8.88
N PRO A 94 10.55 -3.95 -8.32
CA PRO A 94 11.77 -3.84 -9.13
C PRO A 94 11.94 -4.99 -10.12
N LEU A 95 11.65 -6.23 -9.69
CA LEU A 95 11.74 -7.42 -10.54
C LEU A 95 10.78 -7.34 -11.73
N LEU A 96 9.50 -7.05 -11.48
CA LEU A 96 8.48 -6.92 -12.51
C LEU A 96 8.76 -5.76 -13.47
N LEU A 97 9.21 -4.61 -12.94
CA LEU A 97 9.53 -3.43 -13.76
C LEU A 97 10.77 -3.66 -14.62
N LYS A 98 11.79 -4.36 -14.09
CA LYS A 98 12.97 -4.78 -14.87
C LYS A 98 12.56 -5.71 -16.01
N PHE A 99 11.76 -6.74 -15.73
CA PHE A 99 11.24 -7.65 -16.76
C PHE A 99 10.48 -6.88 -17.85
N GLN A 100 9.62 -5.94 -17.47
CA GLN A 100 8.89 -5.09 -18.42
C GLN A 100 9.83 -4.24 -19.29
N GLN A 101 10.91 -3.70 -18.73
CA GLN A 101 11.91 -2.94 -19.47
C GLN A 101 12.69 -3.81 -20.47
N GLU A 102 13.07 -5.04 -20.09
CA GLU A 102 13.77 -6.00 -20.95
C GLU A 102 12.97 -6.39 -22.19
N LYS A 103 11.62 -6.33 -22.12
CA LYS A 103 10.77 -6.57 -23.29
C LYS A 103 10.87 -5.50 -24.37
N ALA A 104 11.46 -4.34 -24.06
CA ALA A 104 11.68 -3.24 -25.00
C ALA A 104 10.42 -2.91 -25.83
N LEU A 105 9.24 -2.98 -25.18
CA LEU A 105 7.96 -2.73 -25.83
C LEU A 105 7.94 -1.29 -26.38
N PRO A 106 7.32 -1.01 -27.54
CA PRO A 106 7.11 0.37 -27.99
C PRO A 106 6.42 1.23 -26.92
N GLU A 107 6.71 2.53 -26.89
CA GLU A 107 6.11 3.46 -25.90
C GLU A 107 4.59 3.58 -26.03
N VAL A 108 4.05 3.34 -27.23
CA VAL A 108 2.60 3.33 -27.48
C VAL A 108 1.88 2.16 -26.80
N LEU A 109 2.61 1.10 -26.43
CA LEU A 109 1.99 -0.05 -25.79
C LEU A 109 1.74 0.21 -24.30
N PRO A 110 0.62 -0.30 -23.76
CA PRO A 110 0.31 -0.16 -22.35
C PRO A 110 1.37 -0.82 -21.46
N ARG A 111 1.65 -0.19 -20.31
CA ARG A 111 2.63 -0.64 -19.33
C ARG A 111 2.09 -0.45 -17.92
N PHE A 112 2.62 -1.20 -16.98
CA PHE A 112 2.42 -0.95 -15.56
C PHE A 112 3.49 0.03 -15.07
N ASN A 113 3.05 1.21 -14.67
CA ASN A 113 3.89 2.26 -14.07
C ASN A 113 3.16 2.98 -12.92
N ASN A 114 2.04 2.43 -12.45
CA ASN A 114 1.15 3.03 -11.47
C ASN A 114 1.59 2.71 -10.03
N VAL A 115 2.87 2.91 -9.73
CA VAL A 115 3.44 2.73 -8.39
C VAL A 115 4.24 3.96 -8.00
N PRO A 116 4.13 4.43 -6.75
CA PRO A 116 4.96 5.53 -6.30
C PRO A 116 6.43 5.10 -6.27
N ARG A 117 7.32 6.03 -6.58
CA ARG A 117 8.75 5.85 -6.31
C ARG A 117 8.95 5.59 -4.82
N CYS A 118 9.47 4.40 -4.50
CA CYS A 118 9.92 4.07 -3.16
C CYS A 118 11.40 4.46 -3.02
N TYR A 119 11.70 5.31 -2.04
CA TYR A 119 13.07 5.70 -1.71
C TYR A 119 13.71 4.75 -0.72
N TYR A 120 12.91 4.19 0.19
CA TYR A 120 13.39 3.27 1.22
C TYR A 120 12.25 2.41 1.72
N ALA A 121 12.47 1.11 1.92
CA ALA A 121 11.53 0.27 2.62
C ALA A 121 12.27 -0.81 3.41
N LYS A 122 11.96 -0.94 4.69
CA LYS A 122 12.51 -1.99 5.54
C LYS A 122 11.55 -2.30 6.68
N THR A 123 11.30 -3.58 6.88
CA THR A 123 10.60 -4.09 8.07
C THR A 123 11.50 -5.09 8.78
N THR A 124 11.65 -4.93 10.09
CA THR A 124 12.38 -5.85 10.97
C THR A 124 11.38 -6.42 11.97
N ILE A 125 11.04 -7.70 11.80
CA ILE A 125 9.99 -8.36 12.58
C ILE A 125 10.42 -8.46 14.06
N GLU A 126 11.67 -8.80 14.31
CA GLU A 126 12.21 -9.01 15.67
C GLU A 126 12.22 -7.72 16.49
N LYS A 127 12.39 -6.58 15.82
CA LYS A 127 12.42 -5.26 16.45
C LYS A 127 11.05 -4.57 16.46
N MET A 128 10.04 -5.15 15.80
CA MET A 128 8.73 -4.51 15.61
C MET A 128 8.85 -3.12 14.96
N GLU A 129 9.78 -2.99 14.01
CA GLU A 129 10.09 -1.74 13.33
C GLU A 129 9.77 -1.87 11.84
N SER A 130 9.09 -0.86 11.29
CA SER A 130 8.93 -0.73 9.85
C SER A 130 8.97 0.72 9.42
N VAL A 131 9.69 0.98 8.33
CA VAL A 131 9.79 2.29 7.70
C VAL A 131 9.67 2.10 6.20
N ILE A 132 8.68 2.76 5.60
CA ILE A 132 8.53 2.86 4.16
C ILE A 132 8.48 4.35 3.80
N ILE A 133 9.40 4.79 2.95
CA ILE A 133 9.55 6.18 2.48
C ILE A 133 9.33 6.18 0.98
N MET A 134 8.29 6.88 0.54
CA MET A 134 7.87 6.95 -0.85
C MET A 134 7.60 8.38 -1.27
N GLU A 135 7.45 8.61 -2.58
CA GLU A 135 7.02 9.92 -3.06
C GLU A 135 5.62 10.26 -2.57
N ASP A 136 5.40 11.56 -2.34
CA ASP A 136 4.07 12.07 -2.05
C ASP A 136 3.33 12.39 -3.37
N LEU A 137 2.47 11.47 -3.81
CA LEU A 137 1.69 11.61 -5.04
C LEU A 137 0.78 12.85 -5.06
N ARG A 138 0.51 13.47 -3.91
CA ARG A 138 -0.23 14.74 -3.87
C ARG A 138 0.49 15.86 -4.60
N MET A 139 1.81 15.77 -4.71
CA MET A 139 2.66 16.68 -5.50
C MET A 139 2.40 16.56 -7.00
N GLN A 140 1.89 15.41 -7.46
CA GLN A 140 1.43 15.18 -8.83
C GLN A 140 -0.10 15.34 -8.97
N ALA A 141 -0.72 16.12 -8.09
CA ALA A 141 -2.15 16.38 -8.04
C ALA A 141 -3.07 15.18 -7.72
N PHE A 142 -2.54 14.00 -7.40
CA PHE A 142 -3.37 12.89 -6.92
C PHE A 142 -4.04 13.22 -5.58
N ARG A 143 -5.27 12.75 -5.40
CA ARG A 143 -6.05 12.92 -4.16
C ARG A 143 -6.67 11.59 -3.78
N MET A 144 -6.77 11.36 -2.46
CA MET A 144 -7.48 10.20 -1.94
C MET A 144 -8.97 10.36 -2.22
N TRP A 145 -9.57 9.37 -2.87
CA TRP A 145 -11.02 9.35 -3.09
C TRP A 145 -11.74 9.04 -1.78
N ASP A 146 -12.80 9.78 -1.49
CA ASP A 146 -13.63 9.52 -0.31
C ASP A 146 -14.42 8.22 -0.51
N LYS A 147 -14.12 7.22 0.32
CA LYS A 147 -14.77 5.89 0.32
C LYS A 147 -16.27 5.93 0.63
N ALA A 148 -16.79 7.04 1.15
CA ALA A 148 -18.22 7.24 1.32
C ALA A 148 -18.93 7.46 -0.04
N ASN A 149 -18.20 7.97 -1.04
CA ASN A 149 -18.73 8.24 -2.37
C ASN A 149 -18.60 7.02 -3.29
N PRO A 150 -19.61 6.75 -4.13
CA PRO A 150 -19.51 5.71 -5.16
C PRO A 150 -18.40 6.05 -6.16
N VAL A 151 -17.74 5.01 -6.65
CA VAL A 151 -16.75 5.12 -7.72
C VAL A 151 -17.50 5.11 -9.06
N ASP A 152 -17.23 6.07 -9.94
CA ASP A 152 -17.85 6.10 -11.27
C ASP A 152 -17.23 5.07 -12.23
N PHE A 153 -17.87 4.90 -13.38
CA PHE A 153 -17.43 3.95 -14.40
C PHE A 153 -16.00 4.21 -14.89
N GLU A 154 -15.59 5.48 -15.06
CA GLU A 154 -14.26 5.78 -15.60
C GLU A 154 -13.16 5.48 -14.59
N HIS A 155 -13.38 5.78 -13.30
CA HIS A 155 -12.46 5.38 -12.24
C HIS A 155 -12.35 3.85 -12.15
N ALA A 156 -13.48 3.13 -12.20
CA ALA A 156 -13.47 1.67 -12.18
C ALA A 156 -12.75 1.09 -13.40
N ARG A 157 -13.01 1.63 -14.59
CA ARG A 157 -12.36 1.23 -15.84
C ARG A 157 -10.85 1.44 -15.78
N LEU A 158 -10.37 2.59 -15.31
CA LEU A 158 -8.94 2.88 -15.16
C LEU A 158 -8.26 1.91 -14.18
N LEU A 159 -8.92 1.63 -13.04
CA LEU A 159 -8.43 0.65 -12.07
C LEU A 159 -8.29 -0.75 -12.70
N MET A 160 -9.33 -1.22 -13.39
CA MET A 160 -9.33 -2.54 -14.01
C MET A 160 -8.27 -2.68 -15.10
N ILE A 161 -8.05 -1.65 -15.92
CA ILE A 161 -6.97 -1.62 -16.90
C ILE A 161 -5.60 -1.71 -16.21
N THR A 162 -5.40 -0.93 -15.14
CA THR A 162 -4.14 -0.91 -14.39
C THR A 162 -3.83 -2.26 -13.75
N LEU A 163 -4.83 -2.90 -13.12
CA LEU A 163 -4.71 -4.26 -12.58
C LEU A 163 -4.43 -5.27 -13.68
N GLY A 164 -5.06 -5.11 -14.85
CA GLY A 164 -4.79 -5.90 -16.04
C GLY A 164 -3.33 -5.87 -16.43
N HIS A 165 -2.70 -4.69 -16.48
CA HIS A 165 -1.27 -4.57 -16.80
C HIS A 165 -0.38 -5.27 -15.76
N LEU A 166 -0.66 -5.08 -14.47
CA LEU A 166 0.08 -5.75 -13.39
C LEU A 166 0.00 -7.28 -13.50
N HIS A 167 -1.19 -7.82 -13.77
CA HIS A 167 -1.37 -9.26 -13.96
C HIS A 167 -0.67 -9.75 -15.23
N ALA A 168 -0.77 -9.01 -16.34
CA ALA A 168 -0.14 -9.40 -17.60
C ALA A 168 1.38 -9.53 -17.44
N ILE A 169 2.05 -8.54 -16.82
CA ILE A 169 3.50 -8.61 -16.61
C ILE A 169 3.89 -9.74 -15.66
N SER A 170 3.08 -9.99 -14.62
CA SER A 170 3.36 -11.02 -13.63
C SER A 170 3.23 -12.42 -14.24
N PHE A 171 2.18 -12.66 -15.04
CA PHE A 171 1.98 -13.92 -15.73
C PHE A 171 3.00 -14.15 -16.85
N ALA A 172 3.31 -13.11 -17.64
CA ALA A 172 4.35 -13.20 -18.65
C ALA A 172 5.72 -13.51 -18.03
N MET A 173 6.06 -12.91 -16.89
CA MET A 173 7.30 -13.22 -16.18
C MET A 173 7.30 -14.65 -15.63
N LYS A 174 6.19 -15.08 -15.02
CA LYS A 174 6.03 -16.46 -14.52
C LYS A 174 6.27 -17.51 -15.61
N ASP A 175 5.80 -17.24 -16.83
CA ASP A 175 5.97 -18.11 -18.00
C ASP A 175 7.40 -18.07 -18.57
N GLN A 176 7.96 -16.86 -18.72
CA GLN A 176 9.18 -16.65 -19.51
C GLN A 176 10.48 -16.60 -18.68
N GLN A 177 10.38 -16.28 -17.39
CA GLN A 177 11.50 -16.23 -16.44
C GLN A 177 11.09 -16.92 -15.11
N PRO A 178 10.76 -18.23 -15.14
CA PRO A 178 10.17 -18.93 -14.00
C PRO A 178 11.10 -19.06 -12.79
N GLU A 179 12.42 -19.06 -12.99
CA GLU A 179 13.43 -19.17 -11.94
C GLU A 179 13.54 -17.87 -11.14
N GLU A 180 13.62 -16.74 -11.83
CA GLU A 180 13.60 -15.39 -11.26
C GLU A 180 12.27 -15.11 -10.57
N PHE A 181 11.16 -15.53 -11.21
CA PHE A 181 9.83 -15.41 -10.64
C PHE A 181 9.62 -16.33 -9.41
N ALA A 182 10.47 -17.34 -9.18
CA ALA A 182 10.32 -18.24 -8.04
C ALA A 182 10.40 -17.50 -6.70
N GLN A 183 11.13 -16.37 -6.66
CA GLN A 183 11.20 -15.48 -5.48
C GLN A 183 9.83 -14.86 -5.11
N CYS A 184 8.89 -14.82 -6.06
CA CYS A 184 7.52 -14.38 -5.86
C CYS A 184 6.55 -15.53 -5.49
N ARG A 185 7.01 -16.78 -5.38
CA ARG A 185 6.11 -17.92 -5.10
C ARG A 185 5.82 -18.11 -3.61
N GLU A 186 6.72 -17.68 -2.73
CA GLU A 186 6.56 -17.80 -1.28
C GLU A 186 5.71 -16.65 -0.70
N PHE A 187 4.42 -16.62 -1.04
CA PHE A 187 3.50 -15.66 -0.45
C PHE A 187 2.63 -16.31 0.62
N THR A 188 3.07 -16.21 1.88
CA THR A 188 2.21 -16.52 3.03
C THR A 188 1.15 -15.43 3.20
N ASP A 189 -0.12 -15.75 3.32
CA ASP A 189 -1.16 -14.71 3.45
C ASP A 189 -0.99 -13.92 4.78
N PRO A 190 -0.63 -12.62 4.72
CA PRO A 190 -0.55 -11.80 5.92
C PRO A 190 -1.93 -11.35 6.41
N MET A 191 -2.96 -11.40 5.57
CA MET A 191 -4.32 -10.93 5.89
C MET A 191 -4.97 -11.85 6.92
N THR A 192 -4.96 -13.16 6.71
CA THR A 192 -5.49 -14.14 7.68
C THR A 192 -4.79 -14.03 9.04
N LYS A 193 -3.48 -13.77 9.06
CA LYS A 193 -2.73 -13.51 10.31
C LYS A 193 -3.25 -12.25 11.02
N MET A 194 -3.46 -11.15 10.28
CA MET A 194 -4.04 -9.92 10.84
C MET A 194 -5.46 -10.18 11.39
N LEU A 195 -6.28 -10.90 10.64
CA LEU A 195 -7.68 -11.21 11.00
C LEU A 195 -7.76 -12.06 12.27
N ALA A 196 -6.87 -13.06 12.41
CA ALA A 196 -6.78 -13.87 13.62
C ALA A 196 -6.43 -13.06 14.88
N LEU A 197 -5.80 -11.88 14.71
CA LEU A 197 -5.43 -10.96 15.78
C LEU A 197 -6.47 -9.87 16.02
N ASP A 198 -7.65 -9.87 15.37
CA ASP A 198 -8.73 -8.89 15.57
C ASP A 198 -9.77 -9.38 16.60
N PRO A 199 -9.60 -9.06 17.90
CA PRO A 199 -10.49 -9.58 18.95
C PRO A 199 -11.93 -9.06 18.83
N LYS A 200 -12.15 -7.97 18.07
CA LYS A 200 -13.46 -7.33 17.94
C LYS A 200 -14.22 -7.78 16.71
N LYS A 201 -13.61 -8.63 15.86
CA LYS A 201 -14.17 -9.05 14.56
C LYS A 201 -14.62 -7.83 13.74
N THR A 202 -13.79 -6.80 13.77
CA THR A 202 -14.03 -5.51 13.11
C THR A 202 -14.09 -5.72 11.60
N PHE A 203 -13.19 -6.55 11.06
CA PHE A 203 -13.18 -6.86 9.64
C PHE A 203 -14.41 -7.67 9.19
N ASP A 204 -14.89 -8.63 9.99
CA ASP A 204 -16.15 -9.34 9.72
C ASP A 204 -17.33 -8.36 9.63
N LYS A 205 -17.45 -7.45 10.60
CA LYS A 205 -18.51 -6.43 10.61
C LYS A 205 -18.42 -5.51 9.40
N MET A 206 -17.21 -5.11 9.02
CA MET A 206 -16.95 -4.26 7.86
C MET A 206 -17.35 -4.96 6.56
N THR A 207 -16.89 -6.20 6.34
CA THR A 207 -17.20 -6.97 5.13
C THR A 207 -18.70 -7.26 5.00
N ALA A 208 -19.36 -7.67 6.09
CA ALA A 208 -20.82 -7.84 6.11
C ALA A 208 -21.55 -6.54 5.77
N SER A 209 -21.08 -5.39 6.26
CA SER A 209 -21.65 -4.09 5.90
C SER A 209 -21.42 -3.73 4.43
N MET A 210 -20.29 -4.10 3.84
CA MET A 210 -20.02 -3.87 2.41
C MET A 210 -20.93 -4.74 1.54
N CYS A 211 -21.16 -6.01 1.91
CA CYS A 211 -22.12 -6.88 1.23
C CYS A 211 -23.54 -6.31 1.28
N ARG A 212 -24.00 -5.82 2.43
CA ARG A 212 -25.30 -5.14 2.54
C ARG A 212 -25.41 -3.93 1.62
N ARG A 213 -24.41 -3.04 1.64
CA ARG A 213 -24.38 -1.88 0.73
C ARG A 213 -24.39 -2.29 -0.74
N ALA A 214 -23.71 -3.37 -1.11
CA ALA A 214 -23.75 -3.88 -2.48
C ALA A 214 -25.15 -4.39 -2.85
N MET A 215 -25.83 -5.10 -1.96
CA MET A 215 -27.21 -5.57 -2.17
C MET A 215 -28.22 -4.43 -2.31
N ASP A 216 -27.98 -3.30 -1.63
CA ASP A 216 -28.82 -2.11 -1.73
C ASP A 216 -28.72 -1.41 -3.09
N THR A 217 -27.68 -1.69 -3.87
CA THR A 217 -27.54 -1.16 -5.25
C THR A 217 -28.23 -2.01 -6.30
N LEU A 218 -28.70 -3.20 -5.95
CA LEU A 218 -29.34 -4.13 -6.88
C LEU A 218 -30.83 -3.80 -7.06
N GLU A 219 -31.31 -3.86 -8.29
CA GLU A 219 -32.72 -3.77 -8.63
C GLU A 219 -33.50 -4.97 -8.06
N LYS A 220 -34.83 -4.84 -8.00
CA LYS A 220 -35.70 -5.84 -7.36
C LYS A 220 -35.69 -7.19 -8.09
N ASP A 221 -35.49 -7.18 -9.40
CA ASP A 221 -35.47 -8.37 -10.25
C ASP A 221 -34.09 -9.07 -10.29
N GLU A 222 -33.04 -8.46 -9.71
CA GLU A 222 -31.69 -9.04 -9.63
C GLU A 222 -31.54 -10.08 -8.51
N THR A 223 -32.52 -10.99 -8.40
CA THR A 223 -32.62 -11.96 -7.30
C THR A 223 -31.41 -12.89 -7.19
N PHE A 224 -30.85 -13.36 -8.31
CA PHE A 224 -29.67 -14.22 -8.33
C PHE A 224 -28.43 -13.57 -7.69
N ARG A 225 -28.16 -12.30 -8.00
CA ARG A 225 -27.00 -11.57 -7.45
C ARG A 225 -27.20 -11.30 -5.97
N ARG A 226 -28.44 -10.96 -5.57
CA ARG A 226 -28.84 -10.74 -4.18
C ARG A 226 -28.63 -11.99 -3.34
N GLU A 227 -29.20 -13.13 -3.77
CA GLU A 227 -29.05 -14.42 -3.07
C GLU A 227 -27.58 -14.81 -2.86
N LYS A 228 -26.72 -14.59 -3.86
CA LYS A 228 -25.27 -14.83 -3.71
C LYS A 228 -24.63 -13.94 -2.65
N LEU A 229 -24.95 -12.65 -2.63
CA LEU A 229 -24.39 -11.71 -1.65
C LEU A 229 -24.90 -12.01 -0.23
N GLU A 230 -26.16 -12.42 -0.08
CA GLU A 230 -26.74 -12.84 1.20
C GLU A 230 -26.01 -14.06 1.78
N GLN A 231 -25.66 -15.05 0.94
CA GLN A 231 -24.88 -16.21 1.37
C GLN A 231 -23.47 -15.85 1.84
N LEU A 232 -22.87 -14.82 1.23
CA LEU A 232 -21.49 -14.40 1.52
C LEU A 232 -21.41 -13.46 2.73
N GLN A 233 -22.43 -12.65 3.00
CA GLN A 233 -22.31 -11.49 3.91
C GLN A 233 -21.75 -11.84 5.30
N ASP A 234 -22.15 -12.99 5.86
CA ASP A 234 -21.78 -13.40 7.22
C ASP A 234 -20.61 -14.40 7.23
N ARG A 235 -20.07 -14.70 6.03
CA ARG A 235 -19.04 -15.70 5.81
C ARG A 235 -17.83 -15.19 5.01
N CYS A 236 -17.80 -13.92 4.63
CA CYS A 236 -16.72 -13.35 3.80
C CYS A 236 -15.32 -13.67 4.32
N VAL A 237 -15.10 -13.58 5.62
CA VAL A 237 -13.78 -13.85 6.22
C VAL A 237 -13.41 -15.33 6.10
N GLN A 238 -14.37 -16.22 6.34
CA GLN A 238 -14.19 -17.67 6.19
C GLN A 238 -13.89 -18.03 4.73
N GLU A 239 -14.60 -17.42 3.77
CA GLU A 239 -14.36 -17.65 2.34
C GLU A 239 -12.99 -17.11 1.90
N ILE A 240 -12.58 -15.92 2.38
CA ILE A 240 -11.21 -15.40 2.14
C ILE A 240 -10.16 -16.37 2.68
N THR A 241 -10.37 -16.90 3.89
CA THR A 241 -9.46 -17.85 4.52
C THR A 241 -9.38 -19.17 3.74
N ALA A 242 -10.48 -19.64 3.17
CA ALA A 242 -10.50 -20.85 2.35
C ALA A 242 -9.83 -20.68 0.98
N CYS A 243 -9.62 -19.44 0.52
CA CYS A 243 -8.95 -19.15 -0.76
C CYS A 243 -7.42 -19.03 -0.66
N VAL A 244 -6.85 -19.11 0.54
CA VAL A 244 -5.40 -18.97 0.77
C VAL A 244 -4.68 -20.30 1.07
N ASP A 245 -5.42 -21.41 1.04
CA ASP A 245 -4.91 -22.80 1.01
C ASP A 245 -4.54 -23.24 -0.42
#